data_AF-A0A3D3MB55-F1
#
_entry.id   AF-A0A3D3MB55-F1
#
_cell.length_a   1.000
_cell.length_b   1.000
_cell.length_c   1.000
_cell.angle_alpha   90.00
_cell.angle_beta   90.00
_cell.angle_gamma   90.00
#
_symmetry.space_group_name_H-M   'P 1'
#
loop_
_entity.id
_entity.type
_entity.pdbx_description
1 polymer ?
#
loop_
_entity_poly.entity_id
_entity_poly.type
_entity_poly.pdbx_seq_one_letter_code
_entity_poly.pdbx_strand_id
1 'polypeptide(L)'
;MGIRRDFDTIIVIEKTDITKVVDIVHQILSERNFIVEEDEYLSYLILHEIMDDEHLEIDYDIPRRGLSAQESLDLLKNHKAGGALMYRKALNAFNVVVNFKSLNDVEIEALIFEADAYFSETNDFKNIIMDINRSELEIIGVTQGYQMLNDLDQEIEIEKILNGKINEEYRYVIDQ
;
A
#
# COMPACT_ATOMS: atom_id res chain seq x y z
N MET A 1 5.85 -26.88 14.51
CA MET A 1 4.72 -25.96 14.73
C MET A 1 5.15 -24.61 14.17
N GLY A 2 4.64 -24.26 12.99
CA GLY A 2 5.21 -23.18 12.16
C GLY A 2 4.82 -21.80 12.67
N ILE A 3 5.80 -20.94 12.90
CA ILE A 3 5.60 -19.51 12.97
C ILE A 3 5.40 -19.05 11.52
N ARG A 4 4.16 -18.74 11.14
CA ARG A 4 3.90 -17.83 10.02
C ARG A 4 3.38 -16.54 10.64
N ARG A 5 4.17 -15.48 10.54
CA ARG A 5 3.86 -14.15 11.07
C ARG A 5 4.09 -13.06 10.01
N ASP A 6 4.08 -13.44 8.74
CA ASP A 6 4.12 -12.50 7.61
C ASP A 6 2.71 -11.89 7.53
N PHE A 7 2.59 -10.57 7.70
CA PHE A 7 1.29 -9.91 7.69
C PHE A 7 1.26 -8.84 6.60
N ASP A 8 0.58 -9.21 5.52
CA ASP A 8 0.25 -8.30 4.42
C ASP A 8 -1.23 -7.93 4.53
N THR A 9 -1.56 -6.65 4.40
CA THR A 9 -2.93 -6.16 4.28
C THR A 9 -3.06 -5.38 2.99
N ILE A 10 -4.06 -5.72 2.18
CA ILE A 10 -4.40 -4.94 0.99
C ILE A 10 -5.73 -4.24 1.28
N ILE A 11 -5.79 -2.95 1.00
CA ILE A 11 -6.99 -2.12 1.05
C ILE A 11 -7.22 -1.63 -0.38
N VAL A 12 -8.37 -1.95 -0.93
CA VAL A 12 -8.78 -1.54 -2.26
C VAL A 12 -9.75 -0.37 -2.13
N ILE A 13 -9.50 0.70 -2.88
CA ILE A 13 -10.27 1.94 -2.84
C ILE A 13 -10.74 2.30 -4.26
N GLU A 14 -11.89 2.97 -4.36
CA GLU A 14 -12.37 3.52 -5.64
C GLU A 14 -11.35 4.55 -6.20
N LYS A 15 -11.34 4.73 -7.53
CA LYS A 15 -10.46 5.68 -8.24
C LYS A 15 -10.42 7.01 -7.52
N THR A 16 -9.26 7.30 -6.98
CA THR A 16 -9.00 8.53 -6.27
C THR A 16 -7.68 9.08 -6.76
N ASP A 17 -7.54 10.40 -6.80
CA ASP A 17 -6.26 11.03 -7.09
C ASP A 17 -5.19 10.48 -6.13
N ILE A 18 -4.12 9.91 -6.68
CA ILE A 18 -3.02 9.31 -5.93
C ILE A 18 -2.43 10.29 -4.90
N THR A 19 -2.42 11.58 -5.21
CA THR A 19 -1.98 12.63 -4.28
C THR A 19 -2.82 12.63 -3.01
N LYS A 20 -4.15 12.57 -3.16
CA LYS A 20 -5.09 12.54 -2.04
C LYS A 20 -4.90 11.27 -1.20
N VAL A 21 -4.71 10.13 -1.87
CA VAL A 21 -4.47 8.84 -1.20
C VAL A 21 -3.19 8.89 -0.37
N VAL A 22 -2.09 9.35 -0.96
CA VAL A 22 -0.78 9.47 -0.28
C VAL A 22 -0.87 10.44 0.89
N ASP A 23 -1.51 11.61 0.74
CA ASP A 23 -1.66 12.58 1.82
C ASP A 23 -2.43 12.03 3.02
N ILE A 24 -3.57 11.37 2.78
CA ILE A 24 -4.40 10.79 3.85
C ILE A 24 -3.65 9.67 4.56
N VAL A 25 -3.05 8.74 3.81
CA VAL A 25 -2.31 7.60 4.39
C VAL A 25 -1.09 8.09 5.17
N HIS A 26 -0.34 9.05 4.64
CA HIS A 26 0.80 9.64 5.31
C HIS A 26 0.41 10.33 6.63
N GLN A 27 -0.71 11.07 6.63
CA GLN A 27 -1.22 11.71 7.84
C GLN A 27 -1.60 10.67 8.91
N ILE A 28 -2.36 9.64 8.55
CA ILE A 28 -2.79 8.56 9.47
C ILE A 28 -1.58 7.87 10.09
N LEU A 29 -0.57 7.53 9.27
CA LEU A 29 0.66 6.89 9.74
C LEU A 29 1.44 7.82 10.68
N SER A 30 1.55 9.11 10.34
CA SER A 30 2.24 10.12 11.16
C SER A 30 1.58 10.30 12.53
N GLU A 31 0.25 10.38 12.58
CA GLU A 31 -0.52 10.45 13.84
C GLU A 31 -0.30 9.22 14.74
N ARG A 32 0.06 8.09 14.13
CA ARG A 32 0.40 6.82 14.80
C ARG A 32 1.89 6.66 15.11
N ASN A 33 2.69 7.72 14.95
CA ASN A 33 4.14 7.75 15.18
C ASN A 33 4.95 6.87 14.22
N PHE A 34 4.44 6.65 13.01
CA PHE A 34 5.26 6.17 11.90
C PHE A 34 5.95 7.37 11.25
N ILE A 35 7.21 7.19 10.90
CA ILE A 35 8.00 8.15 10.13
C ILE A 35 8.48 7.47 8.86
N VAL A 36 8.64 8.22 7.77
CA VAL A 36 9.21 7.66 6.54
C VAL A 36 10.65 7.22 6.83
N GLU A 37 11.00 5.96 6.57
CA GLU A 37 12.32 5.40 6.89
C GLU A 37 13.39 6.09 6.03
N GLU A 38 14.38 6.71 6.64
CA GLU A 38 15.40 7.50 5.93
C GLU A 38 16.62 6.68 5.54
N ASP A 39 16.77 5.47 6.08
CA ASP A 39 17.85 4.55 5.72
C ASP A 39 17.69 4.08 4.26
N GLU A 40 18.67 4.45 3.42
CA GLU A 40 18.72 4.16 1.99
C GLU A 40 18.73 2.65 1.65
N TYR A 41 19.05 1.79 2.63
CA TYR A 41 19.05 0.33 2.47
C TYR A 41 17.75 -0.32 2.93
N LEU A 42 16.91 0.42 3.66
CA LEU A 42 15.62 -0.05 4.17
C LEU A 42 14.44 0.62 3.47
N SER A 43 14.65 1.74 2.78
CA SER A 43 13.62 2.45 2.02
C SER A 43 13.72 2.18 0.52
N TYR A 44 12.65 1.61 -0.04
CA TYR A 44 12.47 1.44 -1.48
C TYR A 44 11.41 2.43 -1.96
N LEU A 45 11.72 3.18 -3.02
CA LEU A 45 10.74 3.89 -3.84
C LEU A 45 10.69 3.15 -5.17
N ILE A 46 9.70 2.29 -5.32
CA ILE A 46 9.37 1.69 -6.61
C ILE A 46 8.38 2.65 -7.25
N LEU A 47 8.56 3.01 -8.52
CA LEU A 47 7.55 3.71 -9.30
C LEU A 47 7.02 2.71 -10.33
N HIS A 48 5.72 2.42 -10.32
CA HIS A 48 5.17 1.44 -11.26
C HIS A 48 5.20 2.00 -12.69
N GLU A 49 5.45 1.19 -13.71
CA GLU A 49 5.36 1.70 -15.09
C GLU A 49 3.89 1.89 -15.50
N ILE A 50 3.60 2.93 -16.29
CA ILE A 50 2.35 2.98 -17.05
C ILE A 50 2.57 2.03 -18.24
N MET A 51 1.75 0.98 -18.36
CA MET A 51 1.90 -0.10 -19.35
C MET A 51 1.80 0.32 -20.84
N ASP A 52 1.87 1.60 -21.17
CA ASP A 52 1.56 2.16 -22.50
C ASP A 52 2.77 2.78 -23.21
N ASP A 53 4.01 2.50 -22.78
CA ASP A 53 5.21 2.98 -23.46
C ASP A 53 6.02 1.81 -24.04
N GLU A 54 6.22 1.81 -25.36
CA GLU A 54 7.02 0.84 -26.13
C GLU A 54 8.55 0.95 -25.84
N HIS A 55 8.91 1.60 -24.74
CA HIS A 55 10.27 1.81 -24.27
C HIS A 55 10.48 1.03 -22.98
N LEU A 56 10.61 -0.29 -23.14
CA LEU A 56 11.23 -1.17 -22.15
C LEU A 56 12.70 -0.80 -21.96
N GLU A 57 12.97 0.26 -21.20
CA GLU A 57 14.26 0.44 -20.55
C GLU A 57 14.12 0.04 -19.08
N ILE A 58 14.91 -0.97 -18.71
CA ILE A 58 15.17 -1.44 -17.35
C ILE A 58 15.76 -0.28 -16.55
N ASP A 59 14.93 0.59 -15.98
CA ASP A 59 15.28 1.61 -14.98
C ASP A 59 13.92 1.98 -14.36
N TYR A 60 13.63 1.79 -13.07
CA TYR A 60 13.95 2.75 -12.02
C TYR A 60 13.54 2.17 -10.66
N ASP A 61 14.15 1.05 -10.23
CA ASP A 61 14.39 0.90 -8.79
C ASP A 61 15.33 2.06 -8.44
N ILE A 62 14.80 3.23 -8.08
CA ILE A 62 15.63 4.30 -7.54
C ILE A 62 15.83 3.91 -6.07
N PRO A 63 16.98 3.32 -5.68
CA PRO A 63 17.31 3.28 -4.26
C PRO A 63 17.21 4.72 -3.78
N ARG A 64 16.45 4.94 -2.70
CA ARG A 64 16.15 6.29 -2.18
C ARG A 64 17.39 7.13 -1.83
N ARG A 65 18.60 6.57 -1.94
CA ARG A 65 19.90 7.20 -1.74
C ARG A 65 19.90 8.68 -2.14
N GLY A 66 20.01 9.53 -1.12
CA GLY A 66 20.13 10.98 -1.26
C GLY A 66 18.83 11.77 -1.26
N LEU A 67 17.65 11.13 -1.17
CA LEU A 67 16.35 11.79 -1.06
C LEU A 67 15.90 11.90 0.40
N SER A 68 15.48 13.10 0.79
CA SER A 68 14.74 13.33 2.03
C SER A 68 13.36 12.66 2.01
N ALA A 69 12.75 12.53 3.20
CA ALA A 69 11.39 12.04 3.34
C ALA A 69 10.38 12.86 2.53
N GLN A 70 10.53 14.20 2.52
CA GLN A 70 9.64 15.08 1.76
C GLN A 70 9.79 14.87 0.25
N GLU A 71 11.03 14.78 -0.26
CA GLU A 71 11.27 14.54 -1.68
C GLU A 71 10.69 13.19 -2.14
N SER A 72 10.77 12.17 -1.27
CA SER A 72 10.21 10.84 -1.57
C SER A 72 8.68 10.86 -1.63
N LEU A 73 8.03 11.60 -0.71
CA LEU A 73 6.57 11.82 -0.74
C LEU A 73 6.15 12.61 -1.97
N ASP A 74 6.90 13.66 -2.34
CA ASP A 74 6.60 14.50 -3.49
C ASP A 74 6.72 13.70 -4.80
N LEU A 75 7.73 12.84 -4.93
CA LEU A 75 7.86 11.95 -6.09
C LEU A 75 6.67 10.98 -6.20
N LEU A 76 6.29 10.36 -5.09
CA LEU A 76 5.16 9.41 -5.06
C LEU A 76 3.83 10.07 -5.47
N LYS A 77 3.55 11.28 -4.95
CA LYS A 77 2.34 12.05 -5.30
C LYS A 77 2.28 12.40 -6.79
N ASN A 78 3.44 12.62 -7.41
CA ASN A 78 3.51 13.01 -8.81
C ASN A 78 3.61 11.81 -9.77
N HIS A 79 3.65 10.57 -9.28
CA HIS A 79 3.80 9.38 -10.10
C HIS A 79 2.46 8.71 -10.41
N LYS A 80 2.09 8.68 -11.70
CA LYS A 80 0.74 8.26 -12.14
C LYS A 80 0.38 6.81 -11.82
N ALA A 81 1.35 5.91 -11.83
CA ALA A 81 1.12 4.49 -11.54
C ALA A 81 1.29 4.14 -10.05
N GLY A 82 1.57 5.14 -9.22
CA GLY A 82 1.90 4.95 -7.80
C GLY A 82 3.32 4.45 -7.58
N GLY A 83 3.54 3.86 -6.40
CA GLY A 83 4.84 3.42 -5.93
C GLY A 83 4.87 2.97 -4.48
N ALA A 84 6.05 2.75 -3.90
CA ALA A 84 6.20 2.25 -2.52
C ALA A 84 6.94 3.23 -1.60
N LEU A 85 6.62 3.22 -0.31
CA LEU A 85 7.43 3.87 0.73
C LEU A 85 7.53 3.01 1.98
N MET A 86 8.73 2.94 2.54
CA MET A 86 8.96 2.32 3.84
C MET A 86 8.69 3.32 4.98
N TYR A 87 7.95 2.89 5.98
CA TYR A 87 7.68 3.60 7.21
C TYR A 87 8.23 2.82 8.40
N ARG A 88 8.83 3.53 9.35
CA ARG A 88 9.27 2.98 10.64
C ARG A 88 8.47 3.55 11.78
N LYS A 89 7.96 2.71 12.69
CA LYS A 89 7.38 3.13 13.96
C LYS A 89 8.50 3.60 14.88
N ALA A 90 8.50 4.88 15.25
CA ALA A 90 9.61 5.55 15.93
C ALA A 90 10.06 4.85 17.24
N LEU A 91 9.15 4.14 17.92
CA LEU A 91 9.38 3.56 19.24
C LEU A 91 9.76 2.07 19.24
N ASN A 92 9.44 1.29 18.19
CA ASN A 92 9.47 -0.18 18.25
C ASN A 92 10.32 -0.87 17.15
N ALA A 93 11.10 -0.11 16.36
CA ALA A 93 11.86 -0.62 15.21
C ALA A 93 11.01 -1.51 14.26
N PHE A 94 9.72 -1.18 14.17
CA PHE A 94 8.77 -1.86 13.31
C PHE A 94 8.72 -1.14 11.97
N ASN A 95 8.96 -1.88 10.89
CA ASN A 95 8.94 -1.35 9.54
C ASN A 95 7.74 -1.90 8.77
N VAL A 96 7.11 -1.00 8.01
CA VAL A 96 5.99 -1.28 7.11
C VAL A 96 6.31 -0.68 5.76
N VAL A 97 6.27 -1.50 4.72
CA VAL A 97 6.21 -1.00 3.35
C VAL A 97 4.76 -0.71 3.03
N VAL A 98 4.50 0.47 2.49
CA VAL A 98 3.20 0.84 1.94
C VAL A 98 3.37 1.01 0.44
N ASN A 99 2.83 0.09 -0.35
CA ASN A 99 2.73 0.23 -1.80
C ASN A 99 1.40 0.86 -2.15
N PHE A 100 1.46 1.81 -3.06
CA PHE A 100 0.34 2.51 -3.66
C PHE A 100 0.31 2.07 -5.12
N LYS A 101 -0.75 1.38 -5.52
CA LYS A 101 -0.83 0.72 -6.82
C LYS A 101 -2.10 1.17 -7.53
N SER A 102 -1.97 1.60 -8.78
CA SER A 102 -3.13 1.83 -9.65
C SER A 102 -3.49 0.54 -10.38
N LEU A 103 -4.74 0.09 -10.26
CA LEU A 103 -5.24 -1.11 -10.93
C LEU A 103 -5.95 -0.70 -12.22
N ASN A 104 -5.23 -0.88 -13.34
CA ASN A 104 -5.63 -0.77 -14.74
C ASN A 104 -6.62 0.38 -15.10
N ASP A 105 -7.23 0.33 -16.29
CA ASP A 105 -8.20 1.33 -16.77
C ASP A 105 -9.52 1.36 -15.97
N VAL A 106 -9.70 0.48 -14.98
CA VAL A 106 -10.99 0.14 -14.35
C VAL A 106 -11.25 0.90 -13.04
N GLU A 107 -10.65 2.07 -12.88
CA GLU A 107 -11.07 3.02 -11.83
C GLU A 107 -10.87 2.51 -10.38
N ILE A 108 -9.80 1.77 -10.10
CA ILE A 108 -9.53 1.27 -8.75
C ILE A 108 -8.07 1.52 -8.36
N GLU A 109 -7.84 1.96 -7.11
CA GLU A 109 -6.52 2.04 -6.51
C GLU A 109 -6.38 1.02 -5.38
N ALA A 110 -5.17 0.56 -5.11
CA ALA A 110 -4.88 -0.37 -4.02
C ALA A 110 -3.75 0.17 -3.14
N LEU A 111 -3.95 0.05 -1.83
CA LEU A 111 -2.94 0.24 -0.79
C LEU A 111 -2.52 -1.13 -0.28
N ILE A 112 -1.23 -1.42 -0.33
CA ILE A 112 -0.68 -2.67 0.14
C ILE A 112 0.27 -2.37 1.29
N PHE A 113 -0.07 -2.86 2.47
CA PHE A 113 0.78 -2.81 3.64
C PHE A 113 1.50 -4.15 3.79
N GLU A 114 2.83 -4.14 3.74
CA GLU A 114 3.68 -5.30 3.99
C GLU A 114 4.51 -5.06 5.25
N ALA A 115 4.37 -5.92 6.25
CA ALA A 115 5.17 -5.89 7.47
C ALA A 115 6.09 -7.09 7.54
N ASP A 116 7.33 -6.85 7.99
CA ASP A 116 8.27 -7.94 8.28
C ASP A 116 7.70 -8.90 9.34
N ALA A 117 7.88 -10.20 9.08
CA ALA A 117 7.41 -11.36 9.82
C ALA A 117 7.66 -11.29 11.35
N TYR A 118 8.70 -10.56 11.75
CA TYR A 118 9.09 -10.44 13.15
C TYR A 118 8.19 -9.50 13.96
N PHE A 119 7.42 -8.64 13.31
CA PHE A 119 6.68 -7.56 13.97
C PHE A 119 5.22 -7.52 13.49
N SER A 120 4.35 -8.34 14.09
CA SER A 120 2.90 -8.27 13.86
C SER A 120 2.19 -7.67 15.07
N GLU A 121 2.18 -6.35 15.18
CA GLU A 121 1.21 -5.65 16.04
C GLU A 121 -0.13 -5.57 15.30
N THR A 122 -0.90 -6.66 15.32
CA THR A 122 -2.21 -6.77 14.63
C THR A 122 -3.21 -5.65 15.00
N ASN A 123 -3.04 -5.00 16.16
CA ASN A 123 -3.87 -3.88 16.57
C ASN A 123 -3.56 -2.59 15.80
N ASP A 124 -2.31 -2.32 15.42
CA ASP A 124 -1.97 -1.10 14.69
C ASP A 124 -2.58 -1.13 13.29
N PHE A 125 -2.45 -2.24 12.57
CA PHE A 125 -3.05 -2.39 11.26
C PHE A 125 -4.57 -2.27 11.28
N LYS A 126 -5.23 -2.92 12.26
CA LYS A 126 -6.67 -2.75 12.44
C LYS A 126 -7.05 -1.29 12.64
N ASN A 127 -6.30 -0.58 13.47
CA ASN A 127 -6.58 0.82 13.73
C ASN A 127 -6.27 1.72 12.51
N ILE A 128 -5.22 1.42 11.73
CA ILE A 128 -4.92 2.10 10.46
C ILE A 128 -6.08 1.89 9.48
N ILE A 129 -6.55 0.65 9.29
CA ILE A 129 -7.70 0.34 8.43
C ILE A 129 -8.94 1.11 8.90
N MET A 130 -9.19 1.17 10.21
CA MET A 130 -10.31 1.94 10.77
C MET A 130 -10.19 3.44 10.49
N ASP A 131 -8.99 4.02 10.56
CA ASP A 131 -8.77 5.43 10.25
C ASP A 131 -8.93 5.72 8.76
N ILE A 132 -8.45 4.83 7.89
CA ILE A 132 -8.67 4.93 6.45
C ILE A 132 -10.18 4.83 6.15
N ASN A 133 -10.91 3.93 6.81
CA ASN A 133 -12.36 3.78 6.64
C ASN A 133 -13.17 4.96 7.20
N ARG A 134 -12.57 5.77 8.08
CA ARG A 134 -13.14 7.03 8.60
C ARG A 134 -12.67 8.26 7.83
N SER A 135 -11.74 8.08 6.89
CA SER A 135 -11.26 9.13 6.01
C SER A 135 -12.26 9.39 4.88
N GLU A 136 -11.88 10.24 3.93
CA GLU A 136 -12.68 10.51 2.74
C GLU A 136 -12.40 9.53 1.57
N LEU A 137 -11.66 8.46 1.81
CA LEU A 137 -11.41 7.41 0.81
C LEU A 137 -12.56 6.40 0.81
N GLU A 138 -13.08 6.10 -0.38
CA GLU A 138 -14.12 5.08 -0.55
C GLU A 138 -13.46 3.69 -0.64
N ILE A 139 -13.51 2.94 0.46
CA ILE A 139 -12.96 1.57 0.52
C ILE A 139 -13.98 0.58 -0.04
N ILE A 140 -13.56 -0.17 -1.06
CA ILE A 140 -14.37 -1.21 -1.70
C ILE A 140 -13.99 -2.62 -1.26
N GLY A 141 -12.80 -2.81 -0.67
CA GLY A 141 -12.37 -4.10 -0.12
C GLY A 141 -11.17 -4.00 0.79
N VAL A 142 -11.03 -4.95 1.72
CA VAL A 142 -9.82 -5.15 2.52
C VAL A 142 -9.57 -6.64 2.62
N THR A 143 -8.31 -7.06 2.56
CA THR A 143 -7.93 -8.48 2.61
C THR A 143 -6.57 -8.66 3.27
N GLN A 144 -6.22 -9.91 3.58
CA GLN A 144 -4.93 -10.29 4.13
C GLN A 144 -4.34 -11.47 3.36
N GLY A 145 -3.05 -11.37 3.06
CA GLY A 145 -2.25 -12.48 2.54
C GLY A 145 -1.67 -12.27 1.15
N TYR A 146 -0.47 -12.81 0.98
CA TYR A 146 0.39 -12.65 -0.19
C TYR A 146 -0.20 -13.10 -1.53
N GLN A 147 -1.13 -14.06 -1.54
CA GLN A 147 -1.70 -14.60 -2.79
C GLN A 147 -2.40 -13.50 -3.59
N MET A 148 -3.18 -12.66 -2.92
CA MET A 148 -3.96 -11.63 -3.58
C MET A 148 -3.08 -10.52 -4.19
N LEU A 149 -1.89 -10.25 -3.63
CA LEU A 149 -0.96 -9.26 -4.20
C LEU A 149 -0.60 -9.54 -5.66
N ASN A 150 -0.42 -10.82 -5.99
CA ASN A 150 -0.03 -11.24 -7.34
C ASN A 150 -1.23 -11.26 -8.31
N ASP A 151 -2.45 -11.35 -7.79
CA ASP A 151 -3.65 -11.56 -8.59
C ASP A 151 -4.44 -10.27 -8.84
N LEU A 152 -4.13 -9.16 -8.18
CA LEU A 152 -4.87 -7.88 -8.30
C LEU A 152 -4.89 -7.28 -9.73
N ASP A 153 -3.95 -7.66 -10.60
CA ASP A 153 -3.94 -7.21 -12.01
C ASP A 153 -4.75 -8.13 -12.93
N GLN A 154 -5.32 -9.22 -12.40
CA GLN A 154 -6.11 -10.16 -13.17
C GLN A 154 -7.54 -9.66 -13.32
N GLU A 155 -8.05 -9.66 -14.55
CA GLU A 155 -9.41 -9.23 -14.91
C GLU A 155 -10.49 -9.85 -13.99
N ILE A 156 -10.34 -11.13 -13.66
CA ILE A 156 -11.26 -11.86 -12.77
C ILE A 156 -11.30 -11.26 -11.36
N GLU A 157 -10.16 -10.87 -10.81
CA GLU A 157 -10.11 -10.28 -9.46
C GLU A 157 -10.68 -8.87 -9.44
N ILE A 158 -10.41 -8.09 -10.49
CA ILE A 158 -10.99 -6.75 -10.68
C ILE A 158 -12.51 -6.83 -10.82
N GLU A 159 -13.04 -7.80 -11.58
CA GLU A 159 -14.48 -8.04 -11.65
C GLU A 159 -15.09 -8.40 -10.29
N LYS A 160 -14.41 -9.21 -9.47
CA LYS A 160 -14.89 -9.54 -8.11
C LYS A 160 -14.92 -8.31 -7.21
N ILE A 161 -13.93 -7.42 -7.32
CA ILE A 161 -13.89 -6.13 -6.62
C ILE A 161 -15.10 -5.28 -7.00
N LEU A 162 -15.30 -5.03 -8.30
CA LEU A 162 -16.41 -4.21 -8.81
C LEU A 162 -17.78 -4.74 -8.39
N ASN A 163 -17.93 -6.05 -8.27
CA ASN A 163 -19.17 -6.69 -7.86
C ASN A 163 -19.34 -6.77 -6.33
N GLY A 164 -18.42 -6.22 -5.54
CA GLY A 164 -18.45 -6.26 -4.07
C GLY A 164 -18.23 -7.65 -3.48
N LYS A 165 -17.66 -8.57 -4.26
CA LYS A 165 -17.46 -10.00 -3.88
C LYS A 165 -16.06 -10.32 -3.40
N ILE A 166 -15.16 -9.34 -3.40
CA ILE A 166 -13.75 -9.49 -2.99
C ILE A 166 -13.60 -10.20 -1.62
N ASN A 167 -14.48 -9.90 -0.66
CA ASN A 167 -14.43 -10.46 0.69
C ASN A 167 -14.99 -11.89 0.82
N GLU A 168 -15.69 -12.39 -0.20
CA GLU A 168 -16.25 -13.75 -0.21
C GLU A 168 -15.15 -14.81 -0.34
N GLU A 169 -14.13 -14.50 -1.13
CA GLU A 169 -13.00 -15.39 -1.43
C GLU A 169 -11.79 -15.09 -0.55
N TYR A 170 -11.50 -13.81 -0.34
CA TYR A 170 -10.38 -13.36 0.48
C TYR A 170 -10.93 -12.73 1.76
N ARG A 171 -11.10 -13.55 2.79
CA ARG A 171 -11.79 -13.14 4.02
C ARG A 171 -11.06 -12.00 4.73
N TYR A 172 -11.70 -10.84 4.78
CA TYR A 172 -11.63 -9.91 5.91
C TYR A 172 -13.04 -9.40 6.22
N VAL A 173 -13.48 -9.57 7.47
CA VAL A 173 -14.73 -8.98 7.98
C VAL A 173 -14.31 -7.80 8.85
N ILE A 174 -14.60 -6.58 8.41
CA ILE A 174 -14.61 -5.41 9.29
C ILE A 174 -15.93 -5.50 10.04
N ASP A 175 -15.93 -6.16 11.20
CA ASP A 175 -17.06 -6.02 12.12
C ASP A 175 -17.15 -4.54 12.51
N GLN A 176 -18.29 -3.92 12.20
CA GLN A 176 -18.61 -2.52 12.52
C GLN A 176 -18.70 -2.28 14.03
#